data_AF-A0A9X9F2B4-F1
#
_entry.id   AF-A0A9X9F2B4-F1
#
_cell.length_a   1.000
_cell.length_b   1.000
_cell.length_c   1.000
_cell.angle_alpha   90.00
_cell.angle_beta   90.00
_cell.angle_gamma   90.00
#
_symmetry.space_group_name_H-M   'P 1'
#
loop_
_entity.id
_entity.type
_entity.pdbx_description
1 polymer ?
#
loop_
_entity_poly.entity_id
_entity_poly.type
_entity_poly.pdbx_seq_one_letter_code
_entity_poly.pdbx_strand_id
1 'polypeptide(L)'
;MHGAGFSAAAQHSQSLYALFTSIPGIKVVVPSTPYDAKGLLLAAIEDDDPVIFFEDKTLYNMKGEVPEGYYTIPLGKADMKREGSDVTIV
;
A
#
# COMPACT_ATOMS: atom_id res chain seq x y z
N MET A 1 4.19 -7.58 2.80
CA MET A 1 4.52 -9.02 2.74
C MET A 1 3.23 -9.84 2.74
N HIS A 2 2.83 -10.45 1.62
CA HIS A 2 1.69 -11.38 1.60
C HIS A 2 2.11 -12.81 1.20
N GLY A 3 1.40 -13.82 1.74
CA GLY A 3 1.79 -15.22 1.85
C GLY A 3 0.83 -16.21 1.16
N ALA A 4 1.37 -17.41 0.84
CA ALA A 4 0.83 -18.52 0.04
C ALA A 4 0.99 -18.44 -1.51
N GLY A 5 1.69 -17.44 -2.04
CA GLY A 5 2.07 -17.40 -3.47
C GLY A 5 3.56 -17.60 -3.78
N PHE A 6 4.43 -17.28 -2.81
CA PHE A 6 5.90 -17.21 -3.02
C PHE A 6 6.69 -18.28 -2.23
N SER A 7 6.02 -19.17 -1.50
CA SER A 7 6.64 -20.26 -0.71
C SER A 7 7.83 -19.83 0.17
N ALA A 8 7.71 -18.67 0.83
CA ALA A 8 8.84 -18.04 1.53
C ALA A 8 8.89 -18.32 3.05
N ALA A 9 8.17 -19.34 3.52
CA ALA A 9 8.07 -19.71 4.94
C ALA A 9 7.50 -18.59 5.87
N ALA A 10 7.58 -18.83 7.18
CA ALA A 10 6.84 -18.10 8.21
C ALA A 10 7.29 -16.64 8.42
N GLN A 11 8.59 -16.37 8.32
CA GLN A 11 9.15 -15.03 8.56
C GLN A 11 9.13 -14.13 7.33
N HIS A 12 8.92 -14.67 6.12
CA HIS A 12 8.87 -13.89 4.89
C HIS A 12 7.46 -13.82 4.27
N SER A 13 6.40 -14.09 5.02
CA SER A 13 5.02 -14.13 4.51
C SER A 13 4.00 -13.39 5.39
N GLN A 14 4.48 -12.49 6.24
CA GLN A 14 3.68 -11.91 7.33
C GLN A 14 2.92 -10.66 6.92
N SER A 15 1.64 -10.59 7.27
CA SER A 15 0.81 -9.39 7.09
C SER A 15 0.65 -8.68 8.44
N LEU A 16 1.56 -7.75 8.74
CA LEU A 16 1.65 -7.11 10.06
C LEU A 16 0.92 -5.76 10.15
N TYR A 17 0.26 -5.31 9.09
CA TYR A 17 -0.38 -3.98 9.07
C TYR A 17 -1.34 -3.78 10.26
N ALA A 18 -2.15 -4.80 10.62
CA ALA A 18 -3.10 -4.71 11.72
C ALA A 18 -2.45 -4.40 13.08
N LEU A 19 -1.23 -4.90 13.31
CA LEU A 19 -0.47 -4.61 14.53
C LEU A 19 -0.15 -3.11 14.59
N PHE A 20 0.37 -2.54 13.51
CA PHE A 20 0.77 -1.13 13.48
C PHE A 20 -0.42 -0.17 13.46
N THR A 21 -1.53 -0.53 12.80
CA THR A 21 -2.75 0.29 12.79
C THR A 21 -3.36 0.43 14.19
N SER A 22 -3.08 -0.50 15.10
CA SER A 22 -3.56 -0.43 16.49
C SER A 22 -2.80 0.56 17.37
N ILE A 23 -1.69 1.13 16.87
CA ILE A 23 -0.83 2.07 17.62
C ILE A 23 -1.24 3.51 17.24
N PRO A 24 -1.78 4.31 18.18
CA PRO A 24 -2.13 5.70 17.91
C PRO A 24 -0.92 6.54 17.51
N GLY A 25 -1.12 7.47 16.58
CA GLY A 25 -0.06 8.36 16.08
C GLY A 25 0.80 7.77 14.96
N ILE A 26 0.55 6.54 14.52
CA ILE A 26 1.21 5.93 13.37
C ILE A 26 0.23 5.85 12.19
N LYS A 27 0.67 6.31 11.01
CA LYS A 27 -0.03 6.09 9.75
C LYS A 27 0.46 4.80 9.11
N VAL A 28 -0.44 4.00 8.53
CA VAL A 28 -0.10 2.74 7.85
C VAL A 28 -0.60 2.79 6.42
N VAL A 29 0.28 2.48 5.47
CA VAL A 29 0.00 2.54 4.02
C VAL A 29 0.39 1.22 3.35
N VAL A 30 -0.47 0.74 2.45
CA VAL A 30 -0.27 -0.51 1.70
C VAL A 30 -0.64 -0.26 0.22
N PRO A 31 0.30 0.13 -0.67
CA PRO A 31 0.02 0.31 -2.09
C PRO A 31 -0.22 -1.04 -2.80
N SER A 32 -1.02 -1.01 -3.88
CA SER A 32 -1.32 -2.22 -4.68
C SER A 32 -1.04 -2.06 -6.18
N THR A 33 -0.60 -0.89 -6.64
CA THR A 33 -0.22 -0.64 -8.05
C THR A 33 1.08 0.17 -8.12
N PRO A 34 1.80 0.15 -9.26
CA PRO A 34 3.00 0.98 -9.44
C PRO A 34 2.73 2.49 -9.30
N TYR A 35 1.57 2.97 -9.76
CA TYR A 35 1.13 4.35 -9.61
C TYR A 35 0.96 4.72 -8.13
N ASP A 36 0.21 3.88 -7.40
CA ASP A 36 -0.05 4.07 -5.97
C ASP A 36 1.25 4.03 -5.17
N ALA A 37 2.16 3.10 -5.50
CA ALA A 37 3.43 2.95 -4.80
C ALA A 37 4.28 4.22 -4.86
N LYS A 38 4.43 4.84 -6.04
CA LYS A 38 5.18 6.08 -6.18
C LYS A 38 4.49 7.24 -5.45
N GLY A 39 3.21 7.47 -5.75
CA GLY A 39 2.50 8.64 -5.21
C GLY A 39 2.34 8.61 -3.70
N LEU A 40 2.04 7.43 -3.12
CA LEU A 40 1.87 7.27 -1.68
C LEU A 40 3.21 7.24 -0.94
N LEU A 41 4.29 6.71 -1.52
CA LEU A 41 5.61 6.74 -0.88
C LEU A 41 6.14 8.18 -0.79
N LEU A 42 5.99 8.97 -1.86
CA LEU A 42 6.37 10.38 -1.84
C LEU A 42 5.54 11.15 -0.81
N ALA A 43 4.22 10.93 -0.76
CA ALA A 43 3.36 11.51 0.28
C ALA A 43 3.78 11.10 1.70
N ALA A 44 4.19 9.84 1.90
CA ALA A 44 4.67 9.34 3.19
C ALA A 44 6.02 9.96 3.62
N ILE A 45 6.88 10.31 2.67
CA ILE A 45 8.15 11.00 2.93
C ILE A 45 7.91 12.48 3.31
N GLU A 46 6.89 13.11 2.73
CA GLU A 46 6.54 14.51 3.02
C GLU A 46 5.72 14.70 4.30
N ASP A 47 5.07 13.65 4.79
CA ASP A 47 4.19 13.74 5.95
C ASP A 47 5.00 13.95 7.25
N ASP A 48 4.56 14.89 8.08
CA ASP A 48 5.21 15.22 9.36
C ASP A 48 5.02 14.11 10.42
N ASP A 49 4.04 13.21 10.23
CA ASP A 49 3.74 12.09 11.12
C ASP A 49 4.48 10.81 10.69
N PRO A 50 4.79 9.88 11.61
CA PRO A 50 5.44 8.63 11.24
C PRO A 50 4.52 7.74 10.37
N VAL A 51 5.02 7.35 9.20
CA VAL A 51 4.33 6.47 8.25
C VAL A 51 5.05 5.12 8.13
N ILE A 52 4.32 4.03 8.38
CA ILE A 52 4.76 2.67 8.06
C ILE A 52 4.25 2.30 6.67
N PHE A 53 5.17 2.17 5.73
CA PHE A 53 4.90 1.84 4.34
C PHE A 53 5.15 0.36 4.07
N PHE A 54 4.10 -0.41 3.78
CA PHE A 54 4.20 -1.84 3.51
C PHE A 54 4.15 -2.15 2.04
N GLU A 55 5.23 -2.70 1.51
CA GLU A 55 5.27 -3.21 0.15
C GLU A 55 4.85 -4.70 0.10
N ASP A 56 3.93 -5.04 -0.79
CA ASP A 56 3.69 -6.43 -1.13
C ASP A 56 4.70 -6.92 -2.17
N LYS A 57 5.62 -7.77 -1.72
CA LYS A 57 6.62 -8.41 -2.56
C LYS A 57 6.04 -9.20 -3.73
N THR A 58 4.80 -9.69 -3.65
CA THR A 58 4.19 -10.43 -4.76
C THR A 58 3.87 -9.52 -5.95
N LEU A 59 3.76 -8.21 -5.70
CA LEU A 59 3.45 -7.19 -6.70
C LEU A 59 4.68 -6.52 -7.31
N TYR A 60 5.90 -6.83 -6.85
CA TYR A 60 7.11 -6.15 -7.34
C TYR A 60 7.35 -6.27 -8.85
N ASN A 61 6.90 -7.37 -9.47
CA ASN A 61 7.04 -7.56 -10.91
C ASN A 61 5.84 -7.02 -11.71
N MET A 62 4.83 -6.44 -11.05
CA MET A 62 3.70 -5.81 -11.72
C MET A 62 4.16 -4.56 -12.46
N LYS A 63 3.76 -4.44 -13.72
CA LYS A 63 3.99 -3.24 -14.54
C LYS A 63 2.69 -2.47 -14.69
N GLY A 64 2.80 -1.15 -14.73
CA GLY A 64 1.69 -0.22 -14.91
C GLY A 64 2.23 1.16 -15.28
N GLU A 65 1.36 2.05 -15.73
CA GLU A 65 1.75 3.42 -16.03
C GLU A 65 2.14 4.16 -14.74
N VAL A 66 3.30 4.80 -14.78
CA VAL A 66 3.81 5.64 -13.69
C VAL A 66 4.26 6.95 -14.33
N PRO A 67 3.51 8.05 -14.18
CA PRO A 67 3.91 9.33 -14.75
C PRO A 67 5.31 9.73 -14.30
N GLU A 68 6.10 10.28 -15.22
CA GLU A 68 7.37 10.90 -14.89
C GLU A 68 7.16 12.19 -14.06
N GLY A 69 8.23 12.69 -13.43
CA GLY A 69 8.15 13.88 -12.58
C GLY A 69 7.55 13.62 -11.20
N TYR A 70 7.21 14.68 -10.50
CA TYR A 70 6.76 14.63 -9.11
C TYR A 70 5.24 14.61 -9.00
N TYR A 71 4.69 13.69 -8.21
CA TYR A 71 3.29 13.70 -7.79
C TYR A 71 3.13 12.95 -6.47
N THR A 72 2.08 13.30 -5.74
CA THR A 72 1.69 12.63 -4.50
C THR A 72 0.23 12.17 -4.57
N ILE A 73 -0.12 11.18 -3.76
CA ILE A 73 -1.49 10.73 -3.56
C ILE A 73 -1.86 11.01 -2.10
N PRO A 74 -3.03 11.61 -1.81
CA PRO A 74 -3.43 11.91 -0.44
C PRO A 74 -3.49 10.65 0.44
N LEU A 75 -2.79 10.68 1.58
CA LEU A 75 -2.87 9.62 2.58
C LEU A 75 -4.28 9.56 3.20
N GLY A 76 -4.74 8.36 3.57
CA GLY A 76 -6.05 8.15 4.19
C GLY A 76 -7.25 8.30 3.23
N LYS A 77 -7.00 8.34 1.91
CA LYS A 77 -8.04 8.29 0.88
C LYS A 77 -7.99 6.96 0.15
N ALA A 78 -9.12 6.26 0.13
CA ALA A 78 -9.28 5.04 -0.65
C ALA A 78 -9.46 5.38 -2.13
N ASP A 79 -9.10 4.44 -3.01
CA ASP A 79 -9.30 4.54 -4.46
C ASP A 79 -10.40 3.59 -4.93
N MET A 80 -11.24 4.05 -5.86
CA MET A 80 -12.31 3.26 -6.45
C MET A 80 -11.81 2.58 -7.72
N LYS A 81 -11.38 1.32 -7.59
CA LYS A 81 -10.85 0.56 -8.74
C LYS A 81 -11.93 0.14 -9.75
N ARG A 82 -13.18 -0.02 -9.29
CA ARG A 82 -14.32 -0.40 -10.14
C ARG A 82 -15.64 0.06 -9.51
N GLU A 83 -16.49 0.70 -10.30
CA GLU A 83 -17.86 1.04 -9.92
C GLU A 83 -18.79 -0.19 -9.90
N GLY A 84 -19.80 -0.16 -9.03
CA GLY A 84 -20.82 -1.21 -8.92
C GLY A 84 -21.94 -0.81 -7.95
N SER A 85 -23.10 -1.47 -8.07
CA SER A 85 -24.31 -1.15 -7.29
C SER A 85 -24.76 -2.24 -6.32
N ASP A 86 -24.32 -3.48 -6.51
CA ASP A 86 -24.91 -4.63 -5.81
C ASP A 86 -24.15 -5.02 -4.54
N VAL A 87 -22.82 -4.85 -4.56
CA VAL A 87 -21.92 -5.19 -3.45
C VAL A 87 -20.68 -4.30 -3.46
N THR A 88 -20.16 -4.01 -2.27
CA THR A 88 -18.86 -3.34 -2.09
C THR A 88 -17.82 -4.36 -1.64
N ILE A 89 -16.67 -4.36 -2.31
CA ILE A 89 -15.49 -5.17 -1.94
C ILE A 89 -14.44 -4.22 -1.38
N VAL A 90 -14.06 -4.42 -0.12
CA VAL A 90 -13.03 -3.65 0.62
C VAL A 90 -11.89 -4.59 1.00
#